data_AF-A0A1A8XLW1-F1
#
_entry.id   AF-A0A1A8XLW1-F1
#
_cell.length_a   1.000
_cell.length_b   1.000
_cell.length_c   1.000
_cell.angle_alpha   90.00
_cell.angle_beta   90.00
_cell.angle_gamma   90.00
#
_symmetry.space_group_name_H-M   'P 1'
#
loop_
_entity.id
_entity.type
_entity.pdbx_description
1 polymer ?
#
loop_
_entity_poly.entity_id
_entity_poly.type
_entity_poly.pdbx_seq_one_letter_code
_entity_poly.pdbx_strand_id
1 'polypeptide(L)'
;MKRTVIVLAAMTIAFALLPSTAAAFDSGSTGADGDFNPQQNTEVVLPPNGILNYRSVNIPLGVTVTFKRNATNTPVTLLVGGDAVITGTINLNGQSAPATGDDNPLDDGLPGKGGPGGFDGGFGGLTAGTGHGSNGLGPGGGGGAEPTSNLDGPLYGSGGGAGHATTGHNGLTRTGAAGWGAGGPAYGSDLLLPLIGGSGGGGGSGGGWQCGGGGGGGGALLIAATGTVTVSGSITAGGGNPGPAKTPGGAGSGGAIRVVATTITDRGIISADGGTIPHSGPGMGSQGRIRLEAENLVGIGTTSPTFTFGLPGSLFVTGQPALRFATVAGIPVPASPTGFGDVTIPTTTANPVTLTLATSGIPIGSTVKVSVIPRYGAPVTVDSPPTAGSPDNATTSVSVDIPFGNNVLSAQTTYTVVAATGDALSRFAQGERVEKVTLTSTFGQGNKTTLHTVTGKRFDVDPALLALAAISQ
;
A
#
# COMPACT_ATOMS: atom_id res chain seq x y z
N MET A 1 -38.19 77.59 -29.98
CA MET A 1 -36.89 76.88 -29.83
C MET A 1 -36.96 76.07 -28.54
N LYS A 2 -37.02 74.75 -28.66
CA LYS A 2 -37.30 73.81 -27.57
C LYS A 2 -36.05 73.63 -26.70
N ARG A 3 -36.20 73.79 -25.38
CA ARG A 3 -35.16 73.51 -24.37
C ARG A 3 -35.07 72.00 -24.18
N THR A 4 -33.94 71.42 -24.56
CA THR A 4 -33.65 70.00 -24.34
C THR A 4 -32.97 69.86 -22.98
N VAL A 5 -33.66 69.22 -22.03
CA VAL A 5 -33.12 68.83 -20.73
C VAL A 5 -32.32 67.54 -20.92
N ILE A 6 -31.03 67.57 -20.62
CA ILE A 6 -30.18 66.38 -20.57
C ILE A 6 -30.36 65.76 -19.18
N VAL A 7 -31.08 64.63 -19.12
CA VAL A 7 -31.14 63.80 -17.91
C VAL A 7 -29.98 62.82 -17.96
N LEU A 8 -29.01 63.03 -17.07
CA LEU A 8 -27.88 62.14 -16.86
C LEU A 8 -28.36 60.94 -16.04
N ALA A 9 -28.54 59.78 -16.69
CA ALA A 9 -28.86 58.54 -16.00
C ALA A 9 -27.60 58.00 -15.31
N ALA A 10 -27.52 58.17 -13.99
CA ALA A 10 -26.50 57.54 -13.16
C ALA A 10 -26.78 56.03 -13.09
N MET A 11 -26.01 55.25 -13.83
CA MET A 11 -26.05 53.79 -13.78
C MET A 11 -25.15 53.32 -12.64
N THR A 12 -25.72 53.23 -11.42
CA THR A 12 -25.07 52.59 -10.27
C THR A 12 -24.95 51.10 -10.52
N ILE A 13 -23.77 50.64 -10.92
CA ILE A 13 -23.40 49.22 -10.89
C ILE A 13 -23.20 48.85 -9.41
N ALA A 14 -24.23 48.27 -8.80
CA ALA A 14 -24.10 47.59 -7.52
C ALA A 14 -23.29 46.32 -7.76
N PHE A 15 -21.99 46.36 -7.47
CA PHE A 15 -21.17 45.17 -7.36
C PHE A 15 -21.67 44.41 -6.13
N ALA A 16 -22.62 43.49 -6.33
CA ALA A 16 -22.98 42.54 -5.29
C ALA A 16 -21.73 41.69 -5.03
N LEU A 17 -20.99 42.03 -3.98
CA LEU A 17 -20.08 41.11 -3.30
C LEU A 17 -20.94 39.97 -2.77
N LEU A 18 -21.24 39.01 -3.64
CA LEU A 18 -21.63 37.68 -3.18
C LEU A 18 -20.44 37.21 -2.34
N PRO A 19 -20.64 36.86 -1.04
CA PRO A 19 -19.60 36.16 -0.32
C PRO A 19 -19.35 34.88 -1.11
N SER A 20 -18.23 34.81 -1.81
CA SER A 20 -17.65 33.53 -2.18
C SER A 20 -17.22 32.90 -0.88
N THR A 21 -18.14 32.25 -0.17
CA THR A 21 -17.74 31.22 0.77
C THR A 21 -17.00 30.20 -0.08
N ALA A 22 -15.67 30.26 -0.07
CA ALA A 22 -14.90 29.07 -0.37
C ALA A 22 -15.54 27.98 0.50
N ALA A 23 -16.18 27.01 -0.14
CA ALA A 23 -16.81 25.93 0.61
C ALA A 23 -15.66 25.21 1.30
N ALA A 24 -15.57 25.40 2.63
CA ALA A 24 -14.59 24.71 3.45
C ALA A 24 -14.65 23.22 3.12
N PHE A 25 -13.47 22.60 2.96
CA PHE A 25 -13.34 21.18 2.73
C PHE A 25 -14.28 20.36 3.65
N ASP A 26 -15.04 19.44 3.06
CA ASP A 26 -15.89 18.49 3.79
C ASP A 26 -15.22 17.11 3.85
N SER A 27 -14.97 16.63 5.07
CA SER A 27 -14.43 15.29 5.32
C SER A 27 -15.38 14.16 4.92
N GLY A 28 -16.68 14.43 4.80
CA GLY A 28 -17.71 13.40 4.60
C GLY A 28 -17.96 12.52 5.83
N SER A 29 -17.49 12.93 7.02
CA SER A 29 -17.76 12.20 8.26
C SER A 29 -19.25 12.18 8.58
N THR A 30 -19.77 11.00 8.91
CA THR A 30 -21.15 10.86 9.40
C THR A 30 -21.30 11.17 10.89
N GLY A 31 -20.19 11.26 11.64
CA GLY A 31 -20.18 11.44 13.10
C GLY A 31 -20.72 10.23 13.89
N ALA A 32 -20.91 9.07 13.26
CA ALA A 32 -21.51 7.89 13.86
C ALA A 32 -20.72 7.33 15.07
N ASP A 33 -19.41 7.55 15.13
CA ASP A 33 -18.53 7.09 16.20
C ASP A 33 -18.37 8.14 17.33
N GLY A 34 -19.09 9.27 17.27
CA GLY A 34 -19.09 10.30 18.31
C GLY A 34 -17.77 11.06 18.41
N ASP A 35 -17.42 11.53 19.62
CA ASP A 35 -16.14 12.21 19.88
C ASP A 35 -15.08 11.20 20.35
N PHE A 36 -13.89 11.23 19.76
CA PHE A 36 -12.77 10.40 20.17
C PHE A 36 -11.82 11.17 21.08
N ASN A 37 -11.87 10.90 22.39
CA ASN A 37 -11.06 11.58 23.41
C ASN A 37 -10.48 10.62 24.47
N PRO A 38 -9.58 9.70 24.08
CA PRO A 38 -9.01 8.71 25.00
C PRO A 38 -8.21 9.37 26.12
N GLN A 39 -8.38 8.89 27.36
CA GLN A 39 -7.67 9.39 28.55
C GLN A 39 -6.42 8.57 28.91
N GLN A 40 -6.21 7.45 28.21
CA GLN A 40 -5.10 6.53 28.40
C GLN A 40 -4.76 5.90 27.05
N ASN A 41 -3.60 5.23 26.98
CA ASN A 41 -3.21 4.48 25.79
C ASN A 41 -4.34 3.54 25.37
N THR A 42 -4.67 3.57 24.08
CA THR A 42 -5.81 2.83 23.56
C THR A 42 -5.45 2.17 22.25
N GLU A 43 -5.88 0.92 22.11
CA GLU A 43 -5.85 0.20 20.84
C GLU A 43 -7.27 0.21 20.26
N VAL A 44 -7.46 0.94 19.17
CA VAL A 44 -8.75 1.09 18.50
C VAL A 44 -9.01 -0.15 17.64
N VAL A 45 -10.19 -0.75 17.77
CA VAL A 45 -10.62 -1.86 16.91
C VAL A 45 -11.14 -1.29 15.58
N LEU A 46 -10.49 -1.65 14.47
CA LEU A 46 -10.90 -1.16 13.15
C LEU A 46 -12.16 -1.87 12.65
N PRO A 47 -13.13 -1.13 12.07
CA PRO A 47 -14.21 -1.74 11.32
C PRO A 47 -13.66 -2.46 10.07
N PRO A 48 -14.43 -3.39 9.45
CA PRO A 48 -13.94 -4.15 8.30
C PRO A 48 -13.50 -3.31 7.09
N ASN A 49 -14.01 -2.09 6.95
CA ASN A 49 -13.65 -1.15 5.90
C ASN A 49 -12.50 -0.19 6.29
N GLY A 50 -12.07 -0.18 7.56
CA GLY A 50 -11.03 0.71 8.07
C GLY A 50 -11.44 2.18 8.27
N ILE A 51 -12.72 2.51 8.10
CA ILE A 51 -13.22 3.90 8.14
C ILE A 51 -13.92 4.17 9.47
N LEU A 52 -13.40 5.12 10.23
CA LEU A 52 -13.95 5.66 11.47
C LEU A 52 -14.55 7.05 11.19
N ASN A 53 -15.75 7.32 11.71
CA ASN A 53 -16.55 8.51 11.47
C ASN A 53 -16.76 9.29 12.77
N TYR A 54 -15.83 10.16 13.12
CA TYR A 54 -15.90 10.96 14.34
C TYR A 54 -16.52 12.33 14.10
N ARG A 55 -17.15 12.87 15.15
CA ARG A 55 -17.51 14.29 15.23
C ARG A 55 -16.29 15.15 15.54
N SER A 56 -15.46 14.74 16.49
CA SER A 56 -14.19 15.38 16.83
C SER A 56 -13.15 14.36 17.29
N VAL A 57 -11.86 14.69 17.14
CA VAL A 57 -10.75 13.86 17.62
C VAL A 57 -9.87 14.72 18.53
N ASN A 58 -9.58 14.23 19.73
CA ASN A 58 -8.62 14.83 20.65
C ASN A 58 -7.76 13.73 21.29
N ILE A 59 -6.47 13.69 20.95
CA ILE A 59 -5.50 12.75 21.54
C ILE A 59 -4.60 13.57 22.48
N PRO A 60 -4.78 13.46 23.81
CA PRO A 60 -4.02 14.24 24.79
C PRO A 60 -2.53 13.88 24.83
N LEU A 61 -1.73 14.78 25.39
CA LEU A 61 -0.31 14.53 25.65
C LEU A 61 -0.12 13.26 26.50
N GLY A 62 0.86 12.43 26.16
CA GLY A 62 1.16 11.19 26.87
C GLY A 62 0.25 10.01 26.50
N VAL A 63 -0.80 10.23 25.70
CA VAL A 63 -1.67 9.17 25.18
C VAL A 63 -1.13 8.67 23.84
N THR A 64 -0.95 7.36 23.72
CA THR A 64 -0.64 6.67 22.46
C THR A 64 -1.87 5.92 21.96
N VAL A 65 -2.24 6.20 20.72
CA VAL A 65 -3.30 5.51 19.99
C VAL A 65 -2.66 4.56 18.99
N THR A 66 -3.01 3.28 19.10
CA THR A 66 -2.71 2.24 18.09
C THR A 66 -4.01 1.72 17.49
N PHE A 67 -3.91 0.99 16.38
CA PHE A 67 -5.07 0.35 15.75
C PHE A 67 -4.83 -1.14 15.63
N LYS A 68 -5.81 -1.93 16.05
CA LYS A 68 -5.81 -3.37 15.86
C LYS A 68 -6.14 -3.67 14.40
N ARG A 69 -5.33 -4.51 13.75
CA ARG A 69 -5.60 -4.98 12.38
C ARG A 69 -6.94 -5.69 12.34
N ASN A 70 -7.76 -5.31 11.38
CA ASN A 70 -8.91 -6.12 11.01
C ASN A 70 -8.47 -7.30 10.12
N ALA A 71 -9.40 -8.18 9.75
CA ALA A 71 -9.09 -9.40 9.00
C ALA A 71 -8.39 -9.15 7.65
N THR A 72 -8.59 -7.98 7.04
CA THR A 72 -8.04 -7.59 5.74
C THR A 72 -6.87 -6.60 5.85
N ASN A 73 -6.44 -6.31 7.09
CA ASN A 73 -5.45 -5.28 7.43
C ASN A 73 -5.61 -3.97 6.64
N THR A 74 -6.81 -3.39 6.64
CA THR A 74 -7.08 -2.15 5.89
C THR A 74 -6.24 -0.97 6.39
N PRO A 75 -5.99 0.04 5.54
CA PRO A 75 -5.59 1.37 5.98
C PRO A 75 -6.54 1.93 7.04
N VAL A 76 -6.03 2.84 7.86
CA VAL A 76 -6.82 3.58 8.86
C VAL A 76 -7.31 4.87 8.22
N THR A 77 -8.62 5.09 8.21
CA THR A 77 -9.23 6.34 7.75
C THR A 77 -10.02 6.97 8.89
N LEU A 78 -9.64 8.18 9.28
CA LEU A 78 -10.33 9.00 10.26
C LEU A 78 -11.06 10.12 9.51
N LEU A 79 -12.37 10.00 9.37
CA LEU A 79 -13.23 11.08 8.89
C LEU A 79 -13.73 11.88 10.11
N VAL A 80 -13.49 13.18 10.13
CA VAL A 80 -13.76 14.04 11.30
C VAL A 80 -14.61 15.23 10.89
N GLY A 81 -15.84 15.30 11.41
CA GLY A 81 -16.79 16.36 11.06
C GLY A 81 -16.41 17.75 11.60
N GLY A 82 -15.54 17.81 12.60
CA GLY A 82 -14.99 19.03 13.18
C GLY A 82 -13.46 19.03 13.19
N ASP A 83 -12.86 19.36 14.33
CA ASP A 83 -11.41 19.44 14.50
C ASP A 83 -10.79 18.10 14.95
N ALA A 84 -9.54 17.90 14.56
CA ALA A 84 -8.69 16.80 15.02
C ALA A 84 -7.42 17.35 15.68
N VAL A 85 -7.27 17.13 16.98
CA VAL A 85 -6.13 17.59 17.79
C VAL A 85 -5.29 16.39 18.22
N ILE A 86 -4.04 16.31 17.75
CA ILE A 86 -3.09 15.25 18.07
C ILE A 86 -1.93 15.84 18.87
N THR A 87 -2.09 15.87 20.19
CA THR A 87 -1.01 16.27 21.13
C THR A 87 -0.22 15.07 21.64
N GLY A 88 -0.85 13.90 21.69
CA GLY A 88 -0.19 12.62 21.96
C GLY A 88 0.39 11.98 20.71
N THR A 89 0.33 10.65 20.65
CA THR A 89 0.93 9.86 19.57
C THR A 89 -0.12 9.03 18.85
N ILE A 90 -0.12 9.07 17.52
CA ILE A 90 -0.73 8.04 16.68
C ILE A 90 0.40 7.15 16.15
N ASN A 91 0.35 5.85 16.46
CA ASN A 91 1.39 4.89 16.07
C ASN A 91 0.81 3.79 15.17
N LEU A 92 1.32 3.74 13.93
CA LEU A 92 1.00 2.74 12.90
C LEU A 92 2.26 1.98 12.45
N ASN A 93 3.32 1.95 13.25
CA ASN A 93 4.58 1.32 12.86
C ASN A 93 4.41 -0.18 12.54
N GLY A 94 5.17 -0.65 11.56
CA GLY A 94 5.44 -2.06 11.36
C GLY A 94 6.27 -2.63 12.50
N GLN A 95 6.07 -3.91 12.80
CA GLN A 95 6.85 -4.61 13.81
C GLN A 95 8.16 -5.10 13.22
N SER A 96 9.22 -5.00 14.02
CA SER A 96 10.46 -5.73 13.73
C SER A 96 10.20 -7.23 13.76
N ALA A 97 10.94 -7.99 12.95
CA ALA A 97 10.90 -9.43 13.06
C ALA A 97 11.42 -9.87 14.45
N PRO A 98 10.83 -10.91 15.06
CA PRO A 98 11.27 -11.44 16.35
C PRO A 98 12.75 -11.83 16.38
N ALA A 99 13.32 -11.87 17.59
CA ALA A 99 14.72 -12.20 17.77
C ALA A 99 14.97 -13.70 17.55
N THR A 100 16.01 -14.04 16.77
CA THR A 100 16.49 -15.43 16.74
C THR A 100 17.53 -15.61 17.85
N GLY A 101 17.33 -16.53 18.80
CA GLY A 101 18.33 -16.75 19.85
C GLY A 101 17.96 -17.47 21.14
N ASP A 102 16.76 -18.04 21.30
CA ASP A 102 16.57 -19.12 22.25
C ASP A 102 16.80 -20.48 21.56
N ASP A 103 17.10 -21.54 22.32
CA ASP A 103 17.30 -22.90 21.80
C ASP A 103 15.98 -23.52 21.26
N ASN A 104 15.00 -22.68 20.90
CA ASN A 104 13.68 -23.04 20.42
C ASN A 104 13.63 -22.91 18.88
N PRO A 105 13.64 -24.04 18.13
CA PRO A 105 13.60 -24.05 16.67
C PRO A 105 12.23 -23.68 16.06
N LEU A 106 11.39 -22.95 16.81
CA LEU A 106 10.02 -22.55 16.42
C LEU A 106 9.81 -21.03 16.36
N ASP A 107 10.69 -20.21 16.97
CA ASP A 107 10.68 -18.72 16.87
C ASP A 107 11.65 -18.21 15.78
N ASP A 108 12.31 -19.13 15.11
CA ASP A 108 13.38 -18.82 14.20
C ASP A 108 12.82 -18.37 12.84
N GLY A 109 13.20 -17.17 12.39
CA GLY A 109 12.85 -16.67 11.06
C GLY A 109 11.40 -16.21 10.86
N LEU A 110 10.64 -15.95 11.91
CA LEU A 110 9.31 -15.34 11.79
C LEU A 110 9.39 -13.90 11.22
N PRO A 111 8.44 -13.50 10.36
CA PRO A 111 8.42 -12.16 9.79
C PRO A 111 7.89 -11.13 10.77
N GLY A 112 8.42 -9.91 10.65
CA GLY A 112 7.85 -8.73 11.28
C GLY A 112 6.47 -8.45 10.71
N LYS A 113 5.50 -8.16 11.57
CA LYS A 113 4.12 -7.91 11.16
C LYS A 113 3.97 -6.44 10.70
N GLY A 114 3.47 -6.16 9.50
CA GLY A 114 3.33 -4.78 8.99
C GLY A 114 2.20 -3.97 9.62
N GLY A 115 2.35 -2.67 9.88
CA GLY A 115 1.34 -1.86 10.59
C GLY A 115 -0.08 -1.91 9.98
N PRO A 116 -1.10 -1.29 10.60
CA PRO A 116 -2.44 -1.20 10.03
C PRO A 116 -2.39 -0.63 8.59
N GLY A 117 -2.78 -1.39 7.58
CA GLY A 117 -2.65 -1.01 6.16
C GLY A 117 -1.31 -1.30 5.48
N GLY A 118 -0.32 -1.82 6.22
CA GLY A 118 1.00 -2.25 5.75
C GLY A 118 1.10 -3.77 5.57
N PHE A 119 2.23 -4.25 5.07
CA PHE A 119 2.45 -5.66 4.73
C PHE A 119 3.51 -6.33 5.61
N ASP A 120 3.34 -7.62 5.88
CA ASP A 120 4.29 -8.40 6.69
C ASP A 120 5.61 -8.65 5.94
N GLY A 121 6.69 -8.85 6.70
CA GLY A 121 7.99 -9.25 6.15
C GLY A 121 8.01 -10.70 5.65
N GLY A 122 9.17 -11.10 5.11
CA GLY A 122 9.43 -12.47 4.66
C GLY A 122 9.96 -13.35 5.78
N PHE A 123 9.68 -14.65 5.69
CA PHE A 123 10.25 -15.67 6.56
C PHE A 123 11.73 -15.89 6.25
N GLY A 124 12.54 -16.09 7.28
CA GLY A 124 13.91 -16.55 7.12
C GLY A 124 13.99 -17.95 6.53
N GLY A 125 15.08 -18.26 5.85
CA GLY A 125 15.32 -19.59 5.27
C GLY A 125 15.51 -20.66 6.35
N LEU A 126 15.03 -21.88 6.05
CA LEU A 126 15.06 -23.04 6.95
C LEU A 126 16.44 -23.74 6.99
N THR A 127 16.62 -24.59 8.01
CA THR A 127 17.82 -25.40 8.30
C THR A 127 18.07 -26.59 7.35
N ALA A 128 17.13 -26.92 6.46
CA ALA A 128 17.22 -28.07 5.56
C ALA A 128 16.73 -27.74 4.13
N GLY A 129 17.51 -28.14 3.12
CA GLY A 129 17.25 -27.83 1.70
C GLY A 129 18.00 -26.60 1.20
N THR A 130 17.57 -26.01 0.08
CA THR A 130 18.21 -24.84 -0.53
C THR A 130 17.94 -23.52 0.22
N GLY A 131 17.66 -23.55 1.54
CA GLY A 131 17.77 -22.41 2.47
C GLY A 131 17.20 -21.04 2.04
N HIS A 132 16.28 -20.93 1.09
CA HIS A 132 15.84 -19.63 0.58
C HIS A 132 15.01 -18.88 1.62
N GLY A 133 15.34 -17.61 1.84
CA GLY A 133 14.44 -16.70 2.52
C GLY A 133 13.22 -16.42 1.66
N SER A 134 12.04 -16.20 2.26
CA SER A 134 10.88 -15.77 1.49
C SER A 134 10.96 -14.28 1.17
N ASN A 135 10.31 -13.88 0.08
CA ASN A 135 10.07 -12.47 -0.18
C ASN A 135 9.21 -11.86 0.93
N GLY A 136 9.40 -10.56 1.18
CA GLY A 136 8.46 -9.77 1.95
C GLY A 136 7.19 -9.50 1.16
N LEU A 137 6.11 -9.22 1.87
CA LEU A 137 4.79 -9.00 1.27
C LEU A 137 4.61 -7.53 0.87
N GLY A 138 3.65 -7.29 -0.03
CA GLY A 138 3.30 -5.96 -0.52
C GLY A 138 3.95 -5.58 -1.86
N PRO A 139 3.46 -4.53 -2.54
CA PRO A 139 3.89 -4.18 -3.91
C PRO A 139 5.39 -3.86 -4.05
N GLY A 140 6.02 -3.44 -2.96
CA GLY A 140 7.46 -3.20 -2.86
C GLY A 140 8.15 -4.19 -1.94
N GLY A 141 7.65 -5.42 -1.82
CA GLY A 141 8.23 -6.45 -0.97
C GLY A 141 9.70 -6.69 -1.29
N GLY A 142 10.55 -6.75 -0.25
CA GLY A 142 11.96 -7.06 -0.42
C GLY A 142 12.16 -8.52 -0.85
N GLY A 143 13.11 -8.77 -1.75
CA GLY A 143 13.47 -10.11 -2.19
C GLY A 143 14.08 -10.93 -1.06
N GLY A 144 13.62 -12.17 -0.91
CA GLY A 144 14.25 -13.16 -0.04
C GLY A 144 15.64 -13.52 -0.55
N ALA A 145 16.53 -13.88 0.37
CA ALA A 145 17.90 -14.18 0.00
C ALA A 145 18.07 -15.63 -0.47
N GLU A 146 18.82 -15.78 -1.57
CA GLU A 146 19.25 -17.07 -2.10
C GLU A 146 20.56 -17.52 -1.41
N PRO A 147 20.70 -18.78 -0.99
CA PRO A 147 21.99 -19.26 -0.51
C PRO A 147 22.91 -19.52 -1.69
N THR A 148 24.18 -19.11 -1.55
CA THR A 148 25.21 -19.41 -2.55
C THR A 148 26.44 -20.02 -1.96
N SER A 149 27.24 -20.64 -2.82
CA SER A 149 28.59 -21.08 -2.49
C SER A 149 29.55 -20.28 -3.35
N ASN A 150 30.61 -19.76 -2.75
CA ASN A 150 31.80 -19.36 -3.48
C ASN A 150 32.92 -20.39 -3.21
N LEU A 151 34.08 -20.20 -3.86
CA LEU A 151 35.26 -21.07 -3.68
C LEU A 151 35.79 -21.10 -2.23
N ASP A 152 35.34 -20.19 -1.36
CA ASP A 152 35.72 -20.08 0.06
C ASP A 152 34.68 -20.66 1.04
N GLY A 153 33.58 -21.25 0.55
CA GLY A 153 32.53 -21.89 1.36
C GLY A 153 31.11 -21.35 1.11
N PRO A 154 30.10 -21.79 1.91
CA PRO A 154 28.74 -21.27 1.80
C PRO A 154 28.68 -19.78 2.20
N LEU A 155 28.29 -18.93 1.25
CA LEU A 155 27.96 -17.54 1.47
C LEU A 155 26.50 -17.43 1.90
N TYR A 156 26.29 -16.79 3.04
CA TYR A 156 24.96 -16.50 3.53
C TYR A 156 24.58 -15.07 3.12
N GLY A 157 23.46 -14.92 2.41
CA GLY A 157 22.90 -13.67 1.93
C GLY A 157 21.86 -13.09 2.89
N SER A 158 21.81 -11.77 2.98
CA SER A 158 20.74 -11.07 3.70
C SER A 158 19.56 -10.74 2.78
N GLY A 159 18.37 -10.63 3.37
CA GLY A 159 17.17 -10.24 2.66
C GLY A 159 17.25 -8.80 2.14
N GLY A 160 16.60 -8.54 1.01
CA GLY A 160 16.45 -7.20 0.45
C GLY A 160 15.46 -6.37 1.27
N GLY A 161 15.72 -5.07 1.37
CA GLY A 161 14.82 -4.13 2.02
C GLY A 161 13.62 -3.83 1.13
N ALA A 162 12.48 -3.54 1.75
CA ALA A 162 11.28 -3.17 1.00
C ALA A 162 11.37 -1.76 0.39
N GLY A 163 10.71 -1.56 -0.75
CA GLY A 163 10.45 -0.26 -1.36
C GLY A 163 9.07 0.30 -1.00
N HIS A 164 8.89 1.61 -1.18
CA HIS A 164 7.63 2.37 -1.13
C HIS A 164 7.83 3.67 -1.94
N ALA A 165 8.30 4.77 -1.34
CA ALA A 165 8.57 5.99 -2.10
C ALA A 165 9.76 5.87 -3.06
N THR A 166 10.76 5.11 -2.64
CA THR A 166 11.93 4.74 -3.44
C THR A 166 12.12 3.24 -3.42
N THR A 167 13.05 2.73 -4.23
CA THR A 167 13.47 1.34 -4.15
C THR A 167 14.12 1.07 -2.80
N GLY A 168 13.85 -0.10 -2.22
CA GLY A 168 14.58 -0.60 -1.07
C GLY A 168 16.02 -0.94 -1.42
N HIS A 169 16.88 -1.10 -0.41
CA HIS A 169 18.27 -1.49 -0.65
C HIS A 169 18.39 -3.00 -0.84
N ASN A 170 19.31 -3.42 -1.71
CA ASN A 170 19.66 -4.83 -1.85
C ASN A 170 20.29 -5.36 -0.55
N GLY A 171 20.03 -6.62 -0.24
CA GLY A 171 20.82 -7.36 0.74
C GLY A 171 22.25 -7.61 0.24
N LEU A 172 23.20 -7.65 1.18
CA LEU A 172 24.62 -7.91 0.99
C LEU A 172 25.03 -9.26 1.61
N THR A 173 26.12 -9.84 1.13
CA THR A 173 26.81 -10.93 1.85
C THR A 173 27.70 -10.40 2.97
N ARG A 174 28.11 -11.33 3.85
CA ARG A 174 29.18 -11.12 4.84
C ARG A 174 30.51 -10.60 4.22
N THR A 175 30.75 -10.82 2.93
CA THR A 175 31.94 -10.35 2.20
C THR A 175 31.76 -8.97 1.56
N GLY A 176 30.61 -8.32 1.74
CA GLY A 176 30.32 -7.00 1.17
C GLY A 176 30.02 -7.02 -0.34
N ALA A 177 29.87 -8.20 -0.95
CA ALA A 177 29.41 -8.28 -2.33
C ALA A 177 27.93 -7.88 -2.40
N ALA A 178 27.59 -6.95 -3.28
CA ALA A 178 26.23 -6.46 -3.46
C ALA A 178 25.33 -7.52 -4.11
N GLY A 179 24.12 -7.70 -3.55
CA GLY A 179 23.01 -8.42 -4.17
C GLY A 179 22.90 -9.90 -3.80
N TRP A 180 21.97 -10.21 -2.87
CA TRP A 180 21.50 -11.59 -2.61
C TRP A 180 20.01 -11.70 -2.27
N GLY A 181 19.41 -10.67 -1.67
CA GLY A 181 17.97 -10.39 -1.76
C GLY A 181 17.77 -9.04 -2.47
N ALA A 182 16.99 -9.00 -3.55
CA ALA A 182 16.78 -7.77 -4.30
C ALA A 182 15.97 -6.75 -3.48
N GLY A 183 16.34 -5.47 -3.54
CA GLY A 183 15.53 -4.40 -2.97
C GLY A 183 14.17 -4.33 -3.65
N GLY A 184 13.11 -4.14 -2.88
CA GLY A 184 11.76 -4.01 -3.40
C GLY A 184 11.59 -2.74 -4.25
N PRO A 185 10.77 -2.76 -5.31
CA PRO A 185 10.54 -1.58 -6.14
C PRO A 185 9.75 -0.49 -5.40
N ALA A 186 9.88 0.75 -5.86
CA ALA A 186 8.99 1.83 -5.47
C ALA A 186 7.57 1.59 -6.02
N TYR A 187 6.55 2.04 -5.29
CA TYR A 187 5.15 2.01 -5.71
C TYR A 187 4.37 3.17 -5.09
N GLY A 188 3.06 3.21 -5.30
CA GLY A 188 2.23 4.28 -4.79
C GLY A 188 2.35 5.54 -5.62
N SER A 189 1.56 6.54 -5.25
CA SER A 189 1.65 7.90 -5.79
C SER A 189 1.90 8.89 -4.66
N ASP A 190 2.48 10.05 -5.00
CA ASP A 190 2.62 11.17 -4.05
C ASP A 190 1.29 11.74 -3.58
N LEU A 191 0.20 11.42 -4.27
CA LEU A 191 -1.16 11.78 -3.87
C LEU A 191 -1.72 10.88 -2.78
N LEU A 192 -1.08 9.73 -2.51
CA LEU A 192 -1.58 8.70 -1.59
C LEU A 192 -3.03 8.31 -1.90
N LEU A 193 -3.29 8.17 -3.21
CA LEU A 193 -4.52 7.66 -3.81
C LEU A 193 -4.10 6.50 -4.74
N PRO A 194 -4.39 5.24 -4.38
CA PRO A 194 -5.12 4.85 -3.17
C PRO A 194 -4.18 4.94 -1.97
N LEU A 195 -4.72 4.88 -0.76
CA LEU A 195 -3.90 4.86 0.43
C LEU A 195 -3.33 3.45 0.63
N ILE A 196 -2.02 3.26 0.40
CA ILE A 196 -1.33 1.97 0.57
C ILE A 196 -0.17 2.14 1.56
N GLY A 197 -0.11 1.29 2.58
CA GLY A 197 0.98 1.27 3.55
C GLY A 197 2.29 0.72 2.99
N GLY A 198 3.29 0.61 3.85
CA GLY A 198 4.63 0.09 3.55
C GLY A 198 4.63 -1.42 3.32
N SER A 199 5.55 -1.87 2.46
CA SER A 199 5.85 -3.28 2.20
C SER A 199 6.86 -3.85 3.20
N GLY A 200 6.82 -5.16 3.40
CA GLY A 200 7.74 -5.89 4.28
C GLY A 200 9.05 -6.29 3.60
N GLY A 201 10.15 -6.35 4.36
CA GLY A 201 11.46 -6.76 3.86
C GLY A 201 11.56 -8.28 3.64
N GLY A 202 12.51 -8.74 2.82
CA GLY A 202 12.73 -10.16 2.53
C GLY A 202 13.41 -10.91 3.69
N GLY A 203 13.28 -12.23 3.74
CA GLY A 203 13.99 -13.07 4.71
C GLY A 203 15.45 -13.34 4.33
N GLY A 204 16.30 -13.57 5.33
CA GLY A 204 17.69 -13.99 5.11
C GLY A 204 17.82 -15.45 4.66
N SER A 205 18.92 -15.82 4.02
CA SER A 205 19.13 -17.17 3.52
C SER A 205 19.59 -18.09 4.65
N GLY A 206 18.92 -19.23 4.80
CA GLY A 206 19.23 -20.37 5.65
C GLY A 206 20.43 -21.20 5.20
N GLY A 207 20.54 -22.40 5.76
CA GLY A 207 21.66 -23.34 5.55
C GLY A 207 21.76 -24.26 6.75
N GLY A 208 22.93 -24.36 7.38
CA GLY A 208 23.07 -25.12 8.64
C GLY A 208 22.36 -24.51 9.87
N TRP A 209 21.67 -23.36 9.70
CA TRP A 209 20.98 -22.60 10.76
C TRP A 209 19.74 -21.93 10.17
N GLN A 210 18.74 -21.66 11.01
CA GLN A 210 17.59 -20.85 10.63
C GLN A 210 17.95 -19.37 10.75
N CYS A 211 17.42 -18.56 9.83
CA CYS A 211 17.88 -17.18 9.63
C CYS A 211 16.79 -16.15 9.90
N GLY A 212 17.16 -14.88 9.95
CA GLY A 212 16.26 -13.81 10.38
C GLY A 212 15.14 -13.54 9.37
N GLY A 213 13.93 -13.33 9.88
CA GLY A 213 12.83 -12.81 9.09
C GLY A 213 13.02 -11.33 8.74
N GLY A 214 12.32 -10.88 7.70
CA GLY A 214 12.27 -9.48 7.30
C GLY A 214 11.33 -8.66 8.18
N GLY A 215 11.59 -7.36 8.31
CA GLY A 215 10.74 -6.44 9.07
C GLY A 215 9.42 -6.13 8.36
N GLY A 216 8.36 -5.88 9.12
CA GLY A 216 7.05 -5.51 8.57
C GLY A 216 7.01 -4.06 8.07
N GLY A 217 6.26 -3.77 7.02
CA GLY A 217 6.11 -2.40 6.50
C GLY A 217 5.27 -1.50 7.42
N GLY A 218 5.49 -0.19 7.34
CA GLY A 218 4.71 0.80 8.08
C GLY A 218 3.24 0.84 7.66
N GLY A 219 2.36 1.27 8.55
CA GLY A 219 0.93 1.36 8.27
C GLY A 219 0.53 2.51 7.34
N ALA A 220 -0.78 2.69 7.16
CA ALA A 220 -1.33 3.71 6.30
C ALA A 220 -2.45 4.47 7.02
N LEU A 221 -2.37 5.80 7.02
CA LEU A 221 -3.30 6.69 7.72
C LEU A 221 -3.81 7.78 6.77
N LEU A 222 -5.13 7.95 6.72
CA LEU A 222 -5.80 9.15 6.26
C LEU A 222 -6.48 9.82 7.46
N ILE A 223 -6.18 11.10 7.70
CA ILE A 223 -7.00 11.99 8.53
C ILE A 223 -7.67 12.99 7.59
N ALA A 224 -8.99 13.00 7.54
CA ALA A 224 -9.76 14.00 6.82
C ALA A 224 -10.65 14.76 7.81
N ALA A 225 -10.40 16.06 8.00
CA ALA A 225 -11.16 16.88 8.94
C ALA A 225 -11.81 18.07 8.26
N THR A 226 -13.12 18.27 8.45
CA THR A 226 -13.83 19.44 7.92
C THR A 226 -13.28 20.74 8.53
N GLY A 227 -12.82 20.68 9.79
CA GLY A 227 -12.20 21.81 10.48
C GLY A 227 -10.67 21.83 10.37
N THR A 228 -10.02 21.93 11.52
CA THR A 228 -8.56 22.01 11.65
C THR A 228 -7.96 20.68 12.09
N VAL A 229 -6.89 20.24 11.42
CA VAL A 229 -6.00 19.22 11.97
C VAL A 229 -4.83 19.91 12.66
N THR A 230 -4.72 19.75 13.97
CA THR A 230 -3.60 20.25 14.77
C THR A 230 -2.69 19.09 15.18
N VAL A 231 -1.43 19.12 14.77
CA VAL A 231 -0.40 18.15 15.19
C VAL A 231 0.63 18.87 16.04
N SER A 232 0.70 18.52 17.32
CA SER A 232 1.72 19.00 18.27
C SER A 232 2.48 17.87 18.94
N GLY A 233 1.95 16.64 18.86
CA GLY A 233 2.61 15.41 19.26
C GLY A 233 3.26 14.70 18.07
N SER A 234 2.96 13.41 17.89
CA SER A 234 3.55 12.62 16.80
C SER A 234 2.58 11.71 16.06
N ILE A 235 2.83 11.52 14.77
CA ILE A 235 2.17 10.54 13.91
C ILE A 235 3.27 9.70 13.25
N THR A 236 3.27 8.39 13.49
CA THR A 236 4.33 7.49 13.00
C THR A 236 3.75 6.33 12.21
N ALA A 237 4.35 6.06 11.05
CA ALA A 237 4.07 4.93 10.18
C ALA A 237 5.40 4.32 9.69
N GLY A 238 6.33 4.09 10.61
CA GLY A 238 7.66 3.59 10.31
C GLY A 238 7.68 2.09 9.99
N GLY A 239 8.65 1.66 9.17
CA GLY A 239 8.91 0.25 8.89
C GLY A 239 9.63 -0.44 10.06
N GLY A 240 9.40 -1.75 10.20
CA GLY A 240 10.07 -2.61 11.17
C GLY A 240 11.46 -3.03 10.73
N ASN A 241 12.32 -3.34 11.70
CA ASN A 241 13.69 -3.81 11.46
C ASN A 241 13.71 -5.32 11.22
N PRO A 242 14.73 -5.87 10.53
CA PRO A 242 14.88 -7.30 10.40
C PRO A 242 15.25 -7.97 11.73
N GLY A 243 15.01 -9.27 11.81
CA GLY A 243 15.29 -10.05 13.01
C GLY A 243 16.81 -10.20 13.21
N PRO A 244 17.33 -10.07 14.45
CA PRO A 244 18.73 -10.34 14.74
C PRO A 244 19.02 -11.81 14.43
N ALA A 245 19.96 -12.07 13.53
CA ALA A 245 20.36 -13.42 13.12
C ALA A 245 21.76 -13.39 12.48
N LYS A 246 22.37 -14.58 12.34
CA LYS A 246 23.65 -14.75 11.62
C LYS A 246 23.57 -14.25 10.18
N THR A 247 22.41 -14.45 9.53
CA THR A 247 21.99 -13.69 8.35
C THR A 247 20.65 -13.02 8.59
N PRO A 248 20.62 -11.68 8.62
CA PRO A 248 19.39 -10.94 8.83
C PRO A 248 18.52 -10.92 7.56
N GLY A 249 17.21 -10.79 7.74
CA GLY A 249 16.32 -10.35 6.68
C GLY A 249 16.55 -8.88 6.30
N GLY A 250 15.76 -8.35 5.37
CA GLY A 250 15.69 -6.94 5.06
C GLY A 250 14.68 -6.20 5.94
N ALA A 251 14.85 -4.89 6.07
CA ALA A 251 13.91 -4.03 6.78
C ALA A 251 12.64 -3.75 5.96
N GLY A 252 11.53 -3.53 6.67
CA GLY A 252 10.28 -3.06 6.09
C GLY A 252 10.36 -1.58 5.70
N SER A 253 9.62 -1.18 4.68
CA SER A 253 9.56 0.22 4.22
C SER A 253 8.64 1.05 5.11
N GLY A 254 8.82 2.37 5.05
CA GLY A 254 7.90 3.31 5.68
C GLY A 254 6.52 3.28 5.04
N GLY A 255 5.53 3.78 5.78
CA GLY A 255 4.12 3.75 5.45
C GLY A 255 3.61 4.98 4.71
N ALA A 256 2.31 5.20 4.77
CA ALA A 256 1.66 6.33 4.13
C ALA A 256 0.90 7.17 5.15
N ILE A 257 1.16 8.47 5.19
CA ILE A 257 0.42 9.41 6.05
C ILE A 257 -0.15 10.51 5.17
N ARG A 258 -1.48 10.56 5.05
CA ARG A 258 -2.23 11.59 4.34
C ARG A 258 -3.08 12.38 5.31
N VAL A 259 -2.94 13.69 5.33
CA VAL A 259 -3.74 14.60 6.16
C VAL A 259 -4.44 15.58 5.23
N VAL A 260 -5.76 15.65 5.30
CA VAL A 260 -6.62 16.52 4.48
C VAL A 260 -7.51 17.34 5.40
N ALA A 261 -7.49 18.66 5.28
CA ALA A 261 -8.34 19.51 6.12
C ALA A 261 -8.64 20.87 5.50
N THR A 262 -9.57 21.62 6.08
CA THR A 262 -9.68 23.05 5.76
C THR A 262 -8.41 23.78 6.20
N THR A 263 -7.96 23.52 7.44
CA THR A 263 -6.70 24.06 7.97
C THR A 263 -5.83 22.96 8.57
N ILE A 264 -4.53 22.97 8.28
CA ILE A 264 -3.55 22.14 8.98
C ILE A 264 -2.63 23.07 9.79
N THR A 265 -2.50 22.81 11.09
CA THR A 265 -1.52 23.44 11.96
C THR A 265 -0.57 22.38 12.50
N ASP A 266 0.67 22.37 12.05
CA ASP A 266 1.65 21.36 12.48
C ASP A 266 2.86 22.01 13.16
N ARG A 267 3.18 21.51 14.36
CA ARG A 267 4.39 21.79 15.14
C ARG A 267 4.98 20.51 15.75
N GLY A 268 4.46 19.34 15.36
CA GLY A 268 4.82 18.04 15.90
C GLY A 268 5.83 17.31 15.03
N ILE A 269 5.73 15.97 15.05
CA ILE A 269 6.55 15.07 14.23
C ILE A 269 5.63 14.18 13.41
N ILE A 270 5.83 14.14 12.09
CA ILE A 270 5.19 13.18 11.19
C ILE A 270 6.28 12.34 10.54
N SER A 271 6.34 11.04 10.85
CA SER A 271 7.37 10.14 10.33
C SER A 271 6.77 8.92 9.64
N ALA A 272 7.26 8.64 8.44
CA ALA A 272 7.01 7.43 7.67
C ALA A 272 8.36 6.88 7.18
N ASP A 273 9.35 6.78 8.07
CA ASP A 273 10.67 6.27 7.70
C ASP A 273 10.70 4.74 7.57
N GLY A 274 11.54 4.24 6.69
CA GLY A 274 11.81 2.80 6.59
C GLY A 274 12.53 2.26 7.81
N GLY A 275 12.40 0.96 8.03
CA GLY A 275 13.21 0.25 9.01
C GLY A 275 14.69 0.40 8.68
N THR A 276 15.48 0.58 9.73
CA THR A 276 16.92 0.80 9.63
C THR A 276 17.68 -0.31 10.35
N ILE A 277 18.97 -0.38 10.12
CA ILE A 277 19.83 -1.43 10.66
C ILE A 277 21.17 -0.81 11.09
N PRO A 278 21.69 -1.17 12.28
CA PRO A 278 22.94 -0.60 12.78
C PRO A 278 24.22 -1.20 12.15
N HIS A 279 24.13 -2.18 11.24
CA HIS A 279 25.29 -2.89 10.70
C HIS A 279 25.23 -3.05 9.17
N SER A 280 26.40 -3.07 8.51
CA SER A 280 26.54 -3.36 7.09
C SER A 280 26.14 -4.81 6.79
N GLY A 281 25.09 -5.03 5.99
CA GLY A 281 24.67 -6.39 5.61
C GLY A 281 23.25 -6.46 5.06
N PRO A 282 22.19 -6.21 5.87
CA PRO A 282 20.81 -6.29 5.42
C PRO A 282 20.37 -5.14 4.48
N GLY A 283 19.33 -5.40 3.68
CA GLY A 283 18.71 -4.35 2.88
C GLY A 283 17.86 -3.42 3.75
N MET A 284 18.18 -2.13 3.78
CA MET A 284 17.37 -1.09 4.44
C MET A 284 16.03 -0.88 3.71
N GLY A 285 14.97 -0.66 4.48
CA GLY A 285 13.67 -0.30 3.93
C GLY A 285 13.69 1.14 3.45
N SER A 286 13.03 1.41 2.32
CA SER A 286 12.88 2.78 1.84
C SER A 286 11.97 3.60 2.76
N GLN A 287 12.04 4.93 2.61
CA GLN A 287 11.04 5.82 3.18
C GLN A 287 9.66 5.58 2.54
N GLY A 288 8.62 5.91 3.31
CA GLY A 288 7.22 5.94 2.91
C GLY A 288 6.85 7.28 2.25
N ARG A 289 5.59 7.70 2.35
CA ARG A 289 5.15 9.02 1.83
C ARG A 289 4.33 9.78 2.86
N ILE A 290 4.51 11.10 2.88
CA ILE A 290 3.70 12.03 3.68
C ILE A 290 3.05 13.04 2.72
N ARG A 291 1.73 13.20 2.82
CA ARG A 291 0.93 14.13 2.01
C ARG A 291 0.09 15.01 2.93
N LEU A 292 0.24 16.32 2.79
CA LEU A 292 -0.60 17.30 3.48
C LEU A 292 -1.46 18.03 2.45
N GLU A 293 -2.75 18.12 2.70
CA GLU A 293 -3.70 18.83 1.85
C GLU A 293 -4.54 19.79 2.67
N ALA A 294 -4.41 21.09 2.41
CA ALA A 294 -5.17 22.10 3.15
C ALA A 294 -5.45 23.34 2.32
N GLU A 295 -6.56 24.02 2.61
CA GLU A 295 -6.79 25.38 2.11
C GLU A 295 -5.82 26.35 2.80
N ASN A 296 -5.57 26.14 4.09
CA ASN A 296 -4.61 26.90 4.88
C ASN A 296 -3.63 25.97 5.60
N LEU A 297 -2.34 26.10 5.29
CA LEU A 297 -1.25 25.40 5.98
C LEU A 297 -0.52 26.39 6.90
N VAL A 298 -0.58 26.17 8.21
CA VAL A 298 -0.07 27.10 9.23
C VAL A 298 0.99 26.44 10.10
N GLY A 299 2.25 26.75 9.83
CA GLY A 299 3.38 26.12 10.50
C GLY A 299 3.55 24.66 10.07
N ILE A 300 4.80 24.21 10.10
CA ILE A 300 5.16 22.83 9.79
C ILE A 300 6.18 22.36 10.82
N GLY A 301 5.92 21.20 11.42
CA GLY A 301 6.82 20.52 12.31
C GLY A 301 7.88 19.72 11.55
N THR A 302 8.49 18.75 12.21
CA THR A 302 9.46 17.86 11.55
C THR A 302 8.71 16.79 10.77
N THR A 303 9.02 16.66 9.48
CA THR A 303 8.54 15.56 8.64
C THR A 303 9.71 14.72 8.13
N SER A 304 9.57 13.40 8.15
CA SER A 304 10.52 12.47 7.54
C SER A 304 9.80 11.26 6.95
N PRO A 305 9.80 11.06 5.61
CA PRO A 305 10.45 11.88 4.59
C PRO A 305 9.80 13.27 4.43
N THR A 306 10.37 14.10 3.55
CA THR A 306 9.74 15.37 3.16
C THR A 306 8.32 15.14 2.64
N PHE A 307 7.37 15.93 3.13
CA PHE A 307 5.97 15.87 2.69
C PHE A 307 5.78 16.50 1.30
N THR A 308 4.73 16.07 0.59
CA THR A 308 4.17 16.82 -0.54
C THR A 308 2.92 17.57 -0.13
N PHE A 309 2.61 18.67 -0.82
CA PHE A 309 1.48 19.54 -0.51
C PHE A 309 0.51 19.72 -1.68
N GLY A 310 -0.77 19.94 -1.38
CA GLY A 310 -1.76 20.42 -2.35
C GLY A 310 -3.02 20.94 -1.68
N LEU A 311 -3.99 21.36 -2.48
CA LEU A 311 -5.34 21.65 -1.98
C LEU A 311 -6.09 20.34 -1.68
N PRO A 312 -7.10 20.37 -0.78
CA PRO A 312 -7.94 19.22 -0.51
C PRO A 312 -8.55 18.63 -1.79
N GLY A 313 -8.26 17.35 -2.04
CA GLY A 313 -8.78 16.59 -3.17
C GLY A 313 -9.67 15.42 -2.73
N SER A 314 -10.02 14.55 -3.69
CA SER A 314 -10.80 13.34 -3.40
C SER A 314 -10.10 12.48 -2.34
N LEU A 315 -10.87 12.00 -1.36
CA LEU A 315 -10.36 11.14 -0.30
C LEU A 315 -10.21 9.68 -0.75
N PHE A 316 -11.08 9.25 -1.66
CA PHE A 316 -11.13 7.89 -2.17
C PHE A 316 -11.04 7.86 -3.69
N VAL A 317 -10.54 6.74 -4.19
CA VAL A 317 -10.49 6.44 -5.61
C VAL A 317 -11.80 5.77 -6.00
N THR A 318 -12.63 6.42 -6.81
CA THR A 318 -13.84 5.82 -7.39
C THR A 318 -13.54 5.31 -8.80
N GLY A 319 -14.13 4.18 -9.19
CA GLY A 319 -14.05 3.66 -10.57
C GLY A 319 -12.69 3.08 -10.99
N GLN A 320 -11.85 2.64 -10.05
CA GLN A 320 -10.56 2.03 -10.38
C GLN A 320 -10.73 0.66 -11.05
N PRO A 321 -10.05 0.41 -12.18
CA PRO A 321 -9.96 -0.91 -12.76
C PRO A 321 -9.36 -1.92 -11.76
N ALA A 322 -10.10 -2.97 -11.44
CA ALA A 322 -9.74 -3.97 -10.45
C ALA A 322 -9.87 -5.38 -11.03
N LEU A 323 -8.93 -6.26 -10.66
CA LEU A 323 -8.94 -7.69 -10.96
C LEU A 323 -8.71 -8.44 -9.66
N ARG A 324 -9.56 -9.43 -9.36
CA ARG A 324 -9.42 -10.29 -8.16
C ARG A 324 -9.89 -11.71 -8.42
N PHE A 325 -9.39 -12.65 -7.64
CA PHE A 325 -10.03 -13.94 -7.49
C PHE A 325 -11.27 -13.78 -6.59
N ALA A 326 -12.39 -14.34 -7.03
CA ALA A 326 -13.66 -14.32 -6.30
C ALA A 326 -13.87 -15.61 -5.49
N THR A 327 -13.63 -16.76 -6.12
CA THR A 327 -13.69 -18.06 -5.45
C THR A 327 -12.59 -18.99 -5.96
N VAL A 328 -12.15 -19.91 -5.11
CA VAL A 328 -11.22 -21.00 -5.42
C VAL A 328 -11.89 -22.29 -4.96
N ALA A 329 -12.16 -23.24 -5.87
CA ALA A 329 -12.96 -24.44 -5.57
C ALA A 329 -14.34 -24.14 -4.97
N GLY A 330 -14.94 -22.99 -5.31
CA GLY A 330 -16.21 -22.53 -4.72
C GLY A 330 -16.07 -21.89 -3.33
N ILE A 331 -14.88 -21.89 -2.74
CA ILE A 331 -14.59 -21.21 -1.47
C ILE A 331 -14.34 -19.72 -1.76
N PRO A 332 -15.04 -18.78 -1.10
CA PRO A 332 -14.81 -17.36 -1.27
C PRO A 332 -13.38 -16.96 -0.94
N VAL A 333 -12.77 -16.17 -1.82
CA VAL A 333 -11.47 -15.54 -1.57
C VAL A 333 -11.70 -14.27 -0.75
N PRO A 334 -10.93 -14.04 0.34
CA PRO A 334 -10.97 -12.77 1.07
C PRO A 334 -10.75 -11.57 0.14
N ALA A 335 -11.45 -10.45 0.38
CA ALA A 335 -11.35 -9.27 -0.46
C ALA A 335 -9.91 -8.70 -0.58
N SER A 336 -9.09 -8.93 0.45
CA SER A 336 -7.65 -8.61 0.46
C SER A 336 -6.86 -9.86 0.90
N PRO A 337 -6.40 -10.70 -0.05
CA PRO A 337 -5.61 -11.89 0.28
C PRO A 337 -4.25 -11.51 0.87
N THR A 338 -3.90 -12.13 1.99
CA THR A 338 -2.66 -11.93 2.73
C THR A 338 -1.45 -12.61 2.10
N GLY A 339 -1.64 -13.53 1.15
CA GLY A 339 -0.58 -14.34 0.54
C GLY A 339 -0.29 -15.65 1.25
N PHE A 340 -0.88 -15.89 2.42
CA PHE A 340 -0.61 -17.08 3.22
C PHE A 340 -1.88 -17.58 3.90
N GLY A 341 -2.30 -18.80 3.55
CA GLY A 341 -3.46 -19.44 4.18
C GLY A 341 -4.80 -18.76 3.89
N ASP A 342 -4.88 -17.94 2.83
CA ASP A 342 -6.10 -17.18 2.48
C ASP A 342 -7.28 -18.08 2.10
N VAL A 343 -6.98 -19.23 1.50
CA VAL A 343 -7.95 -20.26 1.14
C VAL A 343 -7.33 -21.63 1.40
N THR A 344 -8.05 -22.47 2.14
CA THR A 344 -7.70 -23.88 2.32
C THR A 344 -8.69 -24.74 1.55
N ILE A 345 -8.19 -25.46 0.54
CA ILE A 345 -9.00 -26.39 -0.27
C ILE A 345 -8.94 -27.78 0.38
N PRO A 346 -10.08 -28.48 0.57
CA PRO A 346 -10.09 -29.86 1.03
C PRO A 346 -9.24 -30.77 0.12
N THR A 347 -8.49 -31.70 0.71
CA THR A 347 -7.67 -32.67 -0.04
C THR A 347 -8.49 -33.65 -0.88
N THR A 348 -9.81 -33.71 -0.65
CA THR A 348 -10.78 -34.49 -1.41
C THR A 348 -11.36 -33.74 -2.62
N THR A 349 -11.06 -32.45 -2.79
CA THR A 349 -11.50 -31.69 -3.96
C THR A 349 -10.86 -32.24 -5.23
N ALA A 350 -11.68 -32.56 -6.23
CA ALA A 350 -11.20 -33.07 -7.51
C ALA A 350 -10.43 -32.00 -8.29
N ASN A 351 -9.31 -32.40 -8.89
CA ASN A 351 -8.60 -31.62 -9.91
C ASN A 351 -9.17 -31.97 -11.30
N PRO A 352 -9.30 -30.99 -12.23
CA PRO A 352 -8.92 -29.58 -12.08
C PRO A 352 -9.90 -28.77 -11.21
N VAL A 353 -9.37 -27.79 -10.48
CA VAL A 353 -10.13 -26.88 -9.62
C VAL A 353 -10.64 -25.68 -10.41
N THR A 354 -11.89 -25.30 -10.19
CA THR A 354 -12.46 -24.07 -10.77
C THR A 354 -12.06 -22.83 -9.95
N LEU A 355 -11.46 -21.87 -10.63
CA LEU A 355 -11.14 -20.53 -10.14
C LEU A 355 -12.10 -19.53 -10.79
N THR A 356 -12.81 -18.76 -9.98
CA THR A 356 -13.66 -17.67 -10.47
C THR A 356 -12.96 -16.35 -10.23
N LEU A 357 -12.92 -15.48 -11.24
CA LEU A 357 -12.32 -14.16 -11.18
C LEU A 357 -13.40 -13.11 -11.40
N ALA A 358 -13.23 -11.97 -10.74
CA ALA A 358 -14.08 -10.80 -10.88
C ALA A 358 -13.24 -9.58 -11.29
N THR A 359 -13.79 -8.78 -12.19
CA THR A 359 -13.21 -7.55 -12.71
C THR A 359 -14.19 -6.40 -12.60
N SER A 360 -13.68 -5.21 -12.32
CA SER A 360 -14.41 -3.94 -12.35
C SER A 360 -13.58 -2.91 -13.12
N GLY A 361 -14.20 -2.00 -13.86
CA GLY A 361 -13.50 -1.00 -14.68
C GLY A 361 -12.62 -1.58 -15.81
N ILE A 362 -12.80 -2.87 -16.17
CA ILE A 362 -12.08 -3.54 -17.26
C ILE A 362 -13.08 -3.87 -18.37
N PRO A 363 -12.77 -3.60 -19.65
CA PRO A 363 -13.65 -3.95 -20.76
C PRO A 363 -14.05 -5.44 -20.75
N ILE A 364 -15.35 -5.71 -20.91
CA ILE A 364 -15.84 -7.07 -21.12
C ILE A 364 -15.21 -7.69 -22.38
N GLY A 365 -15.09 -9.01 -22.42
CA GLY A 365 -14.39 -9.72 -23.48
C GLY A 365 -12.87 -9.78 -23.31
N SER A 366 -12.33 -9.20 -22.23
CA SER A 366 -10.91 -9.33 -21.89
C SER A 366 -10.61 -10.75 -21.39
N THR A 367 -9.45 -11.29 -21.74
CA THR A 367 -8.97 -12.57 -21.19
C THR A 367 -8.07 -12.32 -19.97
N VAL A 368 -8.07 -13.27 -19.03
CA VAL A 368 -7.24 -13.22 -17.83
C VAL A 368 -6.29 -14.41 -17.82
N LYS A 369 -4.99 -14.14 -17.81
CA LYS A 369 -3.95 -15.14 -17.61
C LYS A 369 -3.83 -15.45 -16.12
N VAL A 370 -4.10 -16.68 -15.74
CA VAL A 370 -3.99 -17.17 -14.37
C VAL A 370 -2.73 -18.01 -14.23
N SER A 371 -1.98 -17.80 -13.15
CA SER A 371 -0.78 -18.55 -12.80
C SER A 371 -0.92 -19.14 -11.40
N VAL A 372 -0.70 -20.45 -11.28
CA VAL A 372 -0.56 -21.18 -10.01
C VAL A 372 0.92 -21.41 -9.80
N ILE A 373 1.48 -20.79 -8.77
CA ILE A 373 2.91 -20.86 -8.45
C ILE A 373 3.06 -21.77 -7.23
N PRO A 374 3.43 -23.04 -7.41
CA PRO A 374 3.65 -23.93 -6.29
C PRO A 374 4.90 -23.51 -5.51
N ARG A 375 4.92 -23.77 -4.20
CA ARG A 375 6.11 -23.54 -3.36
C ARG A 375 7.36 -24.25 -3.90
N TYR A 376 7.16 -25.41 -4.52
CA TYR A 376 8.21 -26.18 -5.18
C TYR A 376 7.69 -26.66 -6.54
N GLY A 377 8.43 -26.37 -7.61
CA GLY A 377 8.08 -26.79 -8.98
C GLY A 377 7.86 -25.61 -9.92
N ALA A 378 7.55 -25.93 -11.18
CA ALA A 378 7.30 -24.92 -12.21
C ALA A 378 5.88 -24.35 -12.06
N PRO A 379 5.67 -23.03 -12.31
CA PRO A 379 4.34 -22.44 -12.37
C PRO A 379 3.47 -23.06 -13.46
N VAL A 380 2.19 -23.26 -13.17
CA VAL A 380 1.17 -23.65 -14.15
C VAL A 380 0.43 -22.40 -14.58
N THR A 381 0.31 -22.15 -15.89
CA THR A 381 -0.40 -20.97 -16.41
C THR A 381 -1.50 -21.34 -17.39
N VAL A 382 -2.65 -20.68 -17.28
CA VAL A 382 -3.82 -20.90 -18.14
C VAL A 382 -4.52 -19.58 -18.44
N ASP A 383 -5.02 -19.40 -19.66
CA ASP A 383 -5.84 -18.25 -20.02
C ASP A 383 -7.32 -18.55 -19.78
N SER A 384 -8.03 -17.60 -19.20
CA SER A 384 -9.46 -17.70 -18.98
C SER A 384 -10.24 -17.53 -20.30
N PRO A 385 -11.49 -18.03 -20.37
CA PRO A 385 -12.47 -17.50 -21.30
C PRO A 385 -12.62 -15.98 -21.15
N PRO A 386 -13.10 -15.27 -22.18
CA PRO A 386 -13.36 -13.83 -22.11
C PRO A 386 -14.30 -13.47 -20.95
N THR A 387 -14.06 -12.35 -20.27
CA THR A 387 -14.92 -11.86 -19.19
C THR A 387 -16.32 -11.51 -19.71
N ALA A 388 -17.35 -11.85 -18.94
CA ALA A 388 -18.76 -11.60 -19.25
C ALA A 388 -19.45 -10.82 -18.11
N GLY A 389 -20.56 -10.14 -18.41
CA GLY A 389 -21.28 -9.29 -17.45
C GLY A 389 -21.28 -7.83 -17.88
N SER A 390 -21.04 -6.91 -16.95
CA SER A 390 -20.89 -5.48 -17.23
C SER A 390 -19.47 -5.01 -16.93
N PRO A 391 -19.00 -3.88 -17.52
CA PRO A 391 -17.66 -3.35 -17.25
C PRO A 391 -17.34 -3.13 -15.76
N ASP A 392 -18.35 -2.78 -14.95
CA ASP A 392 -18.18 -2.54 -13.51
C ASP A 392 -18.28 -3.81 -12.66
N ASN A 393 -18.78 -4.92 -13.23
CA ASN A 393 -18.95 -6.20 -12.53
C ASN A 393 -18.94 -7.36 -13.53
N ALA A 394 -17.76 -7.62 -14.10
CA ALA A 394 -17.56 -8.73 -15.03
C ALA A 394 -16.88 -9.91 -14.34
N THR A 395 -17.13 -11.12 -14.83
CA THR A 395 -16.58 -12.35 -14.27
C THR A 395 -16.08 -13.29 -15.36
N THR A 396 -15.16 -14.18 -14.98
CA THR A 396 -14.74 -15.33 -15.79
C THR A 396 -14.35 -16.47 -14.87
N SER A 397 -14.40 -17.70 -15.38
CA SER A 397 -14.00 -18.89 -14.63
C SER A 397 -13.02 -19.72 -15.45
N VAL A 398 -11.99 -20.22 -14.79
CA VAL A 398 -10.98 -21.10 -15.41
C VAL A 398 -10.79 -22.34 -14.56
N SER A 399 -10.60 -23.49 -15.20
CA SER A 399 -10.25 -24.74 -14.54
C SER A 399 -8.75 -24.97 -14.64
N VAL A 400 -8.08 -25.17 -13.51
CA VAL A 400 -6.64 -25.40 -13.44
C VAL A 400 -6.30 -26.49 -12.44
N ASP A 401 -5.30 -27.29 -12.75
CA ASP A 401 -4.74 -28.23 -11.79
C ASP A 401 -3.92 -27.46 -10.74
N ILE A 402 -4.30 -27.61 -9.48
CA ILE A 402 -3.55 -27.02 -8.36
C ILE A 402 -2.70 -28.14 -7.72
N PRO A 403 -1.36 -28.03 -7.75
CA PRO A 403 -0.48 -28.98 -7.07
C PRO A 403 -0.75 -29.03 -5.56
N PHE A 404 -0.55 -30.21 -4.95
CA PHE A 404 -0.67 -30.33 -3.50
C PHE A 404 0.37 -29.46 -2.77
N GLY A 405 -0.05 -28.89 -1.63
CA GLY A 405 0.77 -28.02 -0.80
C GLY A 405 0.42 -26.54 -0.95
N ASN A 406 1.32 -25.67 -0.50
CA ASN A 406 1.10 -24.23 -0.55
C ASN A 406 1.39 -23.69 -1.95
N ASN A 407 0.46 -22.90 -2.48
CA ASN A 407 0.55 -22.28 -3.79
C ASN A 407 0.24 -20.78 -3.66
N VAL A 408 0.88 -19.96 -4.48
CA VAL A 408 0.52 -18.54 -4.67
C VAL A 408 -0.25 -18.42 -5.99
N LEU A 409 -1.43 -17.80 -5.94
CA LEU A 409 -2.23 -17.51 -7.13
C LEU A 409 -1.91 -16.10 -7.65
N SER A 410 -1.75 -15.99 -8.96
CA SER A 410 -1.58 -14.73 -9.69
C SER A 410 -2.53 -14.67 -10.89
N ALA A 411 -3.08 -13.51 -11.17
CA ALA A 411 -3.94 -13.23 -12.31
C ALA A 411 -3.48 -11.96 -13.02
N GLN A 412 -3.47 -11.97 -14.34
CA GLN A 412 -3.06 -10.84 -15.16
C GLN A 412 -4.02 -10.63 -16.33
N THR A 413 -4.40 -9.39 -16.61
CA THR A 413 -5.15 -9.04 -17.81
C THR A 413 -4.56 -7.80 -18.46
N THR A 414 -4.65 -7.73 -19.79
CA THR A 414 -4.20 -6.56 -20.56
C THR A 414 -5.33 -6.12 -21.47
N TYR A 415 -5.70 -4.85 -21.40
CA TYR A 415 -6.76 -4.28 -22.23
C TYR A 415 -6.28 -2.98 -22.89
N THR A 416 -6.90 -2.65 -24.01
CA THR A 416 -6.63 -1.41 -24.75
C THR A 416 -7.45 -0.29 -24.12
N VAL A 417 -6.84 0.88 -23.95
CA VAL A 417 -7.54 2.08 -23.47
C VAL A 417 -7.94 2.95 -24.65
N VAL A 418 -9.08 3.65 -24.52
CA VAL A 418 -9.49 4.64 -25.53
C VAL A 418 -8.50 5.80 -25.56
N ALA A 419 -8.34 6.44 -26.72
CA ALA A 419 -7.31 7.47 -26.95
C ALA A 419 -7.34 8.59 -25.90
N ALA A 420 -8.52 9.08 -25.51
CA ALA A 420 -8.66 10.12 -24.50
C ALA A 420 -8.13 9.70 -23.11
N THR A 421 -8.41 8.48 -22.68
CA THR A 421 -7.84 7.91 -21.45
C THR A 421 -6.33 7.70 -21.60
N GLY A 422 -5.88 7.25 -22.77
CA GLY A 422 -4.47 7.09 -23.10
C GLY A 422 -3.68 8.40 -23.04
N ASP A 423 -4.29 9.50 -23.49
CA ASP A 423 -3.72 10.85 -23.42
C ASP A 423 -3.69 11.35 -21.97
N ALA A 424 -4.75 11.12 -21.20
CA ALA A 424 -4.77 11.47 -19.78
C ALA A 424 -3.71 10.73 -18.96
N LEU A 425 -3.44 9.46 -19.31
CA LEU A 425 -2.40 8.62 -18.69
C LEU A 425 -0.97 8.99 -19.11
N SER A 426 -0.79 9.76 -20.18
CA SER A 426 0.55 10.14 -20.69
C SER A 426 1.41 10.86 -19.65
N ARG A 427 0.79 11.57 -18.69
CA ARG A 427 1.47 12.21 -17.57
C ARG A 427 2.28 11.24 -16.70
N PHE A 428 1.88 9.96 -16.69
CA PHE A 428 2.56 8.88 -15.98
C PHE A 428 3.49 8.05 -16.89
N ALA A 429 3.54 8.38 -18.18
CA ALA A 429 4.35 7.73 -19.20
C ALA A 429 5.28 8.72 -19.91
N GLN A 430 5.83 9.69 -19.16
CA GLN A 430 6.77 10.70 -19.65
C GLN A 430 6.23 11.54 -20.83
N GLY A 431 4.93 11.82 -20.84
CA GLY A 431 4.26 12.60 -21.88
C GLY A 431 3.88 11.78 -23.12
N GLU A 432 4.13 10.47 -23.13
CA GLU A 432 3.81 9.60 -24.26
C GLU A 432 2.42 8.94 -24.09
N ARG A 433 1.63 8.90 -25.17
CA ARG A 433 0.27 8.33 -25.13
C ARG A 433 0.30 6.84 -24.78
N VAL A 434 -0.55 6.45 -23.84
CA VAL A 434 -0.77 5.05 -23.45
C VAL A 434 -1.78 4.40 -24.39
N GLU A 435 -1.46 3.21 -24.89
CA GLU A 435 -2.34 2.38 -25.74
C GLU A 435 -2.95 1.22 -24.95
N LYS A 436 -2.19 0.58 -24.05
CA LYS A 436 -2.66 -0.59 -23.29
C LYS A 436 -2.31 -0.48 -21.82
N VAL A 437 -3.12 -1.13 -21.01
CA VAL A 437 -2.93 -1.24 -19.57
C VAL A 437 -2.91 -2.71 -19.20
N THR A 438 -1.87 -3.15 -18.50
CA THR A 438 -1.79 -4.48 -17.89
C THR A 438 -2.04 -4.36 -16.40
N LEU A 439 -3.03 -5.09 -15.88
CA LEU A 439 -3.30 -5.25 -14.46
C LEU A 439 -2.86 -6.64 -14.01
N THR A 440 -2.15 -6.71 -12.90
CA THR A 440 -1.72 -7.96 -12.27
C THR A 440 -2.16 -7.98 -10.81
N SER A 441 -2.80 -9.06 -10.37
CA SER A 441 -3.21 -9.32 -8.99
C SER A 441 -2.55 -10.62 -8.52
N THR A 442 -1.79 -10.57 -7.42
CA THR A 442 -1.11 -11.74 -6.87
C THR A 442 -1.37 -11.81 -5.38
N PHE A 443 -1.70 -12.98 -4.84
CA PHE A 443 -1.99 -13.13 -3.41
C PHE A 443 -0.77 -12.71 -2.59
N GLY A 444 -0.99 -11.86 -1.56
CA GLY A 444 0.08 -11.33 -0.71
C GLY A 444 0.95 -10.23 -1.35
N GLN A 445 0.60 -9.80 -2.56
CA GLN A 445 1.21 -8.67 -3.23
C GLN A 445 0.13 -7.64 -3.53
N GLY A 446 0.49 -6.36 -3.62
CA GLY A 446 -0.47 -5.37 -4.12
C GLY A 446 -0.77 -5.60 -5.60
N ASN A 447 -1.92 -5.10 -6.05
CA ASN A 447 -2.20 -5.04 -7.48
C ASN A 447 -1.12 -4.18 -8.16
N LYS A 448 -0.66 -4.61 -9.34
CA LYS A 448 0.34 -3.91 -10.15
C LYS A 448 -0.29 -3.48 -11.47
N THR A 449 0.02 -2.26 -11.90
CA THR A 449 -0.35 -1.76 -13.22
C THR A 449 0.88 -1.46 -14.04
N THR A 450 0.86 -1.86 -15.31
CA THR A 450 1.86 -1.46 -16.31
C THR A 450 1.16 -0.74 -17.46
N LEU A 451 1.62 0.48 -17.77
CA LEU A 451 1.20 1.26 -18.93
C LEU A 451 2.08 0.87 -20.13
N HIS A 452 1.45 0.63 -21.27
CA HIS A 452 2.11 0.39 -22.55
C HIS A 452 1.85 1.58 -23.46
N THR A 453 2.91 2.27 -23.87
CA THR A 453 2.77 3.41 -24.77
C THR A 453 2.69 2.97 -26.23
N VAL A 454 2.24 3.88 -27.09
CA VAL A 454 2.18 3.64 -28.55
C VAL A 454 3.55 3.29 -29.17
N THR A 455 4.67 3.72 -28.59
CA THR A 455 6.02 3.30 -29.05
C THR A 455 6.51 2.01 -28.39
N GLY A 456 5.71 1.38 -27.53
CA GLY A 456 6.02 0.09 -26.91
C GLY A 456 6.78 0.19 -25.58
N LYS A 457 6.99 1.39 -25.04
CA LYS A 457 7.59 1.56 -23.70
C LYS A 457 6.64 1.08 -22.62
N ARG A 458 7.21 0.65 -21.49
CA ARG A 458 6.49 0.08 -20.35
C ARG A 458 6.78 0.92 -19.11
N PHE A 459 5.73 1.36 -18.44
CA PHE A 459 5.84 2.14 -17.19
C PHE A 459 5.01 1.45 -16.12
N ASP A 460 5.66 1.01 -15.04
CA ASP A 460 4.95 0.49 -13.88
C ASP A 460 4.41 1.66 -13.06
N VAL A 461 3.11 1.62 -12.80
CA VAL A 461 2.39 2.69 -12.09
C VAL A 461 1.47 2.08 -11.04
N ASP A 462 1.09 2.88 -10.05
CA ASP A 462 0.06 2.47 -9.11
C ASP A 462 -1.29 2.29 -9.84
N PRO A 463 -1.99 1.17 -9.65
CA PRO A 463 -3.32 0.95 -10.21
C PRO A 463 -4.35 2.08 -9.98
N ALA A 464 -4.29 2.87 -8.91
CA ALA A 464 -5.27 3.97 -8.76
C ALA A 464 -4.95 5.20 -9.60
N LEU A 465 -3.73 5.33 -10.12
CA LEU A 465 -3.44 6.38 -11.09
C LEU A 465 -4.27 6.23 -12.36
N LEU A 466 -4.77 5.01 -12.64
CA LEU A 466 -5.75 4.76 -13.70
C LEU A 466 -7.08 5.49 -13.46
N ALA A 467 -7.55 5.54 -12.21
CA ALA A 467 -8.77 6.22 -11.86
C ALA A 467 -8.61 7.76 -11.89
N LEU A 468 -7.42 8.27 -11.53
CA LEU A 468 -7.13 9.70 -11.67
C LEU A 468 -7.18 10.20 -13.11
N ALA A 469 -6.86 9.36 -14.09
CA ALA A 469 -7.00 9.69 -15.51
C ALA A 469 -8.47 9.71 -15.97
N ALA A 470 -9.37 9.01 -15.27
CA ALA A 470 -10.81 9.03 -15.53
C ALA A 470 -11.53 10.24 -14.92
N ILE A 471 -10.94 10.87 -13.88
CA ILE A 471 -11.51 12.04 -13.18
C ILE A 471 -11.22 13.37 -13.91
N SER A 472 -10.29 13.39 -14.88
CA SER A 472 -10.04 14.59 -15.70
C SER A 472 -10.94 14.72 -16.94
N GLN A 473 -12.11 14.07 -16.94
CA GLN A 473 -13.14 14.22 -17.98
C GLN A 473 -14.38 14.92 -17.44
#